data_AF-A0A936RXT8-F1
#
_entry.id   AF-A0A936RXT8-F1
#
_cell.length_a   1.000
_cell.length_b   1.000
_cell.length_c   1.000
_cell.angle_alpha   90.00
_cell.angle_beta   90.00
_cell.angle_gamma   90.00
#
_symmetry.space_group_name_H-M   'P 1'
#
loop_
_entity.id
_entity.type
_entity.pdbx_description
1 polymer ?
#
loop_
_entity_poly.entity_id
_entity_poly.type
_entity_poly.pdbx_seq_one_letter_code
_entity_poly.pdbx_strand_id
1 'polypeptide(L)'
;MDLNARFVEVVEFNTMAGFLTDVSSESLLAQARNVKEEANELFDAINNNEPPENVLKEMCDTLVTSFGMLAALTKKGFDTDKAFKLVNENNMSKFCDTPMNAYYTSAGYNATEGVNTAVKPLVGGLYGVFDENGKLRKPIGYEPVDKKELCKCCPPKDGSICCKEE
;
A
#
# COMPACT_ATOMS: atom_id res chain seq x y z
N MET A 1 14.56 -8.54 -9.13
CA MET A 1 13.33 -8.79 -9.91
C MET A 1 13.01 -7.55 -10.69
N ASP A 2 12.73 -7.66 -11.98
CA ASP A 2 12.21 -6.55 -12.78
C ASP A 2 10.69 -6.46 -12.59
N LEU A 3 10.25 -5.51 -11.75
CA LEU A 3 8.83 -5.35 -11.40
C LEU A 3 7.99 -4.87 -12.59
N ASN A 4 8.58 -4.12 -13.53
CA ASN A 4 7.87 -3.66 -14.71
C ASN A 4 7.56 -4.85 -15.62
N ALA A 5 8.53 -5.74 -15.83
CA ALA A 5 8.32 -6.96 -16.59
C ALA A 5 7.24 -7.85 -15.95
N ARG A 6 7.25 -8.02 -14.62
CA ARG A 6 6.21 -8.80 -13.91
C ARG A 6 4.83 -8.16 -14.04
N PHE A 7 4.72 -6.84 -13.96
CA PHE A 7 3.45 -6.16 -14.15
C PHE A 7 2.89 -6.36 -15.57
N VAL A 8 3.75 -6.29 -16.59
CA VAL A 8 3.36 -6.56 -17.99
C VAL A 8 2.82 -7.98 -18.17
N GLU A 9 3.46 -8.99 -17.60
CA GLU A 9 3.00 -10.38 -17.64
C GLU A 9 1.61 -10.56 -17.00
N VAL A 10 1.36 -9.89 -15.85
CA VAL A 10 0.05 -9.92 -15.19
C VAL A 10 -1.02 -9.23 -16.04
N VAL A 11 -0.70 -8.12 -16.69
CA VAL A 11 -1.62 -7.43 -17.62
C VAL A 11 -1.96 -8.33 -18.81
N GLU A 12 -0.97 -9.04 -19.36
CA GLU A 12 -1.18 -9.99 -20.46
C GLU A 12 -2.13 -11.12 -20.04
N PHE A 13 -1.86 -11.77 -18.91
CA PHE A 13 -2.73 -12.81 -18.35
C PHE A 13 -4.18 -12.32 -18.17
N ASN A 14 -4.37 -11.18 -17.51
CA ASN A 14 -5.72 -10.65 -17.24
C ASN A 14 -6.43 -10.21 -18.53
N THR A 15 -5.68 -9.79 -19.55
CA THR A 15 -6.22 -9.51 -20.88
C THR A 15 -6.70 -10.79 -21.56
N MET A 16 -5.86 -11.84 -21.58
CA MET A 16 -6.20 -13.14 -22.18
C MET A 16 -7.37 -13.83 -21.47
N ALA A 17 -7.44 -13.71 -20.15
CA ALA A 17 -8.54 -14.25 -19.34
C ALA A 17 -9.83 -13.43 -19.46
N GLY A 18 -9.80 -12.29 -20.17
CA GLY A 18 -10.95 -11.42 -20.37
C GLY A 18 -11.30 -10.52 -19.17
N PHE A 19 -10.52 -10.56 -18.09
CA PHE A 19 -10.75 -9.77 -16.87
C PHE A 19 -10.57 -8.26 -17.08
N LEU A 20 -9.88 -7.83 -18.14
CA LEU A 20 -9.71 -6.40 -18.50
C LEU A 20 -10.64 -5.93 -19.62
N THR A 21 -11.58 -6.76 -20.08
CA THR A 21 -12.45 -6.42 -21.23
C THR A 21 -13.53 -5.41 -20.82
N ASP A 22 -14.18 -5.63 -19.68
CA ASP A 22 -15.20 -4.75 -19.09
C ASP A 22 -15.02 -4.68 -17.57
N VAL A 23 -14.37 -3.62 -17.09
CA VAL A 23 -14.01 -3.47 -15.67
C VAL A 23 -15.16 -2.80 -14.91
N SER A 24 -16.13 -3.62 -14.51
CA SER A 24 -17.27 -3.21 -13.67
C SER A 24 -16.89 -3.07 -12.18
N SER A 25 -17.76 -2.45 -11.38
CA SER A 25 -17.56 -2.38 -9.92
C SER A 25 -17.62 -3.77 -9.26
N GLU A 26 -18.43 -4.69 -9.80
CA GLU A 26 -18.50 -6.09 -9.38
C GLU A 26 -17.19 -6.83 -9.68
N SER A 27 -16.59 -6.60 -10.86
CA SER A 27 -15.30 -7.21 -11.21
C SER A 27 -14.16 -6.72 -10.31
N LEU A 28 -14.16 -5.44 -9.95
CA LEU A 28 -13.19 -4.87 -9.01
C LEU A 28 -13.37 -5.43 -7.60
N LEU A 29 -14.61 -5.62 -7.16
CA LEU A 29 -14.88 -6.25 -5.87
C LEU A 29 -14.46 -7.73 -5.87
N ALA A 30 -14.66 -8.45 -6.97
CA ALA A 30 -14.15 -9.81 -7.12
C ALA A 30 -12.61 -9.84 -7.04
N GLN A 31 -11.92 -8.96 -7.76
CA GLN A 31 -10.46 -8.87 -7.70
C GLN A 31 -9.95 -8.49 -6.31
N ALA A 32 -10.63 -7.58 -5.60
CA ALA A 32 -10.29 -7.23 -4.23
C ALA A 32 -10.47 -8.42 -3.24
N ARG A 33 -11.41 -9.34 -3.52
CA ARG A 33 -11.55 -10.59 -2.75
C ARG A 33 -10.36 -11.51 -2.99
N ASN A 34 -9.91 -11.66 -4.23
CA ASN A 34 -8.72 -12.44 -4.56
C ASN A 34 -7.49 -11.88 -3.82
N VAL A 35 -7.25 -10.56 -3.87
CA VAL A 35 -6.16 -9.92 -3.13
C VAL A 35 -6.23 -10.23 -1.63
N LYS A 36 -7.44 -10.19 -1.05
CA LYS A 36 -7.64 -10.51 0.37
C LYS A 36 -7.35 -11.98 0.67
N GLU A 37 -7.76 -12.89 -0.22
CA GLU A 37 -7.52 -14.33 -0.09
C GLU A 37 -6.03 -14.62 -0.06
N GLU A 38 -5.26 -14.18 -1.07
CA GLU A 38 -3.80 -14.41 -1.13
C GLU A 38 -3.05 -13.79 0.05
N ALA A 39 -3.50 -12.62 0.53
CA ALA A 39 -2.92 -11.99 1.70
C ALA A 39 -3.16 -12.81 3.00
N ASN A 40 -4.29 -13.51 3.10
CA ASN A 40 -4.54 -14.42 4.21
C ASN A 40 -3.70 -15.69 4.06
N GLU A 41 -3.56 -16.24 2.86
CA GLU A 41 -2.71 -17.42 2.61
C GLU A 41 -1.25 -17.14 2.99
N LEU A 42 -0.73 -15.95 2.64
CA LEU A 42 0.61 -15.53 3.08
C LEU A 42 0.70 -15.41 4.61
N PHE A 43 -0.32 -14.84 5.25
CA PHE A 43 -0.36 -14.73 6.71
C PHE A 43 -0.36 -16.12 7.36
N ASP A 44 -1.19 -17.04 6.87
CA ASP A 44 -1.31 -18.39 7.38
C ASP A 44 -0.01 -19.19 7.17
N ALA A 45 0.62 -19.08 5.99
CA ALA A 45 1.89 -19.74 5.71
C ALA A 45 3.00 -19.30 6.69
N ILE A 46 3.08 -17.99 6.98
CA ILE A 46 4.05 -17.46 7.97
C ILE A 46 3.66 -17.91 9.39
N ASN A 47 2.40 -17.75 9.77
CA ASN A 47 1.93 -18.04 11.13
C ASN A 47 2.04 -19.52 11.49
N ASN A 48 1.84 -20.40 10.51
CA ASN A 48 1.90 -21.85 10.68
C ASN A 48 3.31 -22.43 10.47
N ASN A 49 4.32 -21.59 10.26
CA ASN A 49 5.71 -21.98 9.98
C ASN A 49 5.82 -22.98 8.81
N GLU A 50 5.09 -22.70 7.73
CA GLU A 50 5.16 -23.52 6.52
C GLU A 50 6.56 -23.48 5.87
N PRO A 51 6.87 -24.45 4.99
CA PRO A 51 8.13 -24.44 4.25
C PRO A 51 8.37 -23.11 3.50
N PRO A 52 9.65 -22.64 3.41
CA PRO A 52 9.97 -21.36 2.76
C PRO A 52 9.43 -21.20 1.33
N GLU A 53 9.34 -22.29 0.58
CA GLU A 53 8.77 -22.31 -0.77
C GLU A 53 7.29 -21.91 -0.81
N ASN A 54 6.51 -22.28 0.22
CA ASN A 54 5.10 -21.89 0.32
C ASN A 54 5.00 -20.40 0.64
N VAL A 55 5.75 -19.92 1.62
CA VAL A 55 5.80 -18.48 1.96
C VAL A 55 6.18 -17.64 0.72
N LEU A 56 7.15 -18.12 -0.07
CA LEU A 56 7.55 -17.45 -1.31
C LEU A 56 6.45 -17.48 -2.37
N LYS A 57 5.77 -18.62 -2.56
CA LYS A 57 4.62 -18.75 -3.47
C LYS A 57 3.53 -17.75 -3.07
N GLU A 58 3.06 -17.76 -1.83
CA GLU A 58 1.94 -16.91 -1.40
C GLU A 58 2.27 -15.42 -1.46
N MET A 59 3.55 -15.04 -1.26
CA MET A 59 4.01 -13.67 -1.51
C MET A 59 3.95 -13.31 -3.00
N CYS A 60 4.29 -14.25 -3.89
CA CYS A 60 4.17 -14.03 -5.34
C CYS A 60 2.70 -13.93 -5.77
N ASP A 61 1.82 -14.78 -5.24
CA ASP A 61 0.39 -14.75 -5.56
C ASP A 61 -0.28 -13.46 -5.04
N THR A 62 0.12 -12.98 -3.86
CA THR A 62 -0.28 -11.65 -3.36
C THR A 62 0.14 -10.53 -4.32
N LEU A 63 1.35 -10.57 -4.88
CA LEU A 63 1.81 -9.58 -5.87
C LEU A 63 1.05 -9.70 -7.19
N VAL A 64 0.82 -10.92 -7.68
CA VAL A 64 0.08 -11.18 -8.93
C VAL A 64 -1.34 -10.64 -8.83
N THR A 65 -2.05 -10.95 -7.75
CA THR A 65 -3.43 -10.46 -7.56
C THR A 65 -3.50 -8.96 -7.31
N SER A 66 -2.53 -8.40 -6.58
CA SER A 66 -2.43 -6.94 -6.36
C SER A 66 -2.13 -6.19 -7.66
N PHE A 67 -1.24 -6.71 -8.50
CA PHE A 67 -0.99 -6.18 -9.84
C PHE A 67 -2.20 -6.31 -10.76
N GLY A 68 -2.97 -7.40 -10.66
CA GLY A 68 -4.25 -7.55 -11.36
C GLY A 68 -5.25 -6.45 -10.98
N MET A 69 -5.35 -6.12 -9.69
CA MET A 69 -6.18 -5.02 -9.21
C MET A 69 -5.71 -3.66 -9.74
N LEU A 70 -4.39 -3.41 -9.71
CA LEU A 70 -3.78 -2.19 -10.24
C LEU A 70 -4.03 -2.05 -11.75
N ALA A 71 -3.91 -3.14 -12.51
CA ALA A 71 -4.20 -3.19 -13.94
C ALA A 71 -5.66 -2.87 -14.23
N ALA A 72 -6.60 -3.44 -13.46
CA ALA A 72 -8.04 -3.17 -13.61
C ALA A 72 -8.37 -1.70 -13.32
N LEU A 73 -7.82 -1.11 -12.25
CA LEU A 73 -7.99 0.32 -11.94
C LEU A 73 -7.41 1.21 -13.05
N THR A 74 -6.22 0.87 -13.55
CA THR A 74 -5.59 1.59 -14.67
C THR A 74 -6.46 1.53 -15.91
N LYS A 75 -7.01 0.36 -16.24
CA LYS A 75 -7.92 0.15 -17.38
C LYS A 75 -9.21 0.96 -17.23
N LYS A 76 -9.69 1.14 -15.99
CA LYS A 76 -10.85 1.97 -15.66
C LYS A 76 -10.56 3.48 -15.67
N GLY A 77 -9.31 3.88 -15.96
CA GLY A 77 -8.92 5.28 -16.12
C GLY A 77 -8.42 5.95 -14.84
N PHE A 78 -8.09 5.19 -13.79
CA PHE A 78 -7.38 5.75 -12.65
C PHE A 78 -5.91 6.03 -13.02
N ASP A 79 -5.39 7.17 -12.57
CA ASP A 79 -3.96 7.50 -12.63
C ASP A 79 -3.23 6.81 -11.48
N THR A 80 -2.96 5.53 -11.69
CA THR A 80 -2.36 4.63 -10.68
C THR A 80 -0.90 4.97 -10.38
N ASP A 81 -0.15 5.48 -11.35
CA ASP A 81 1.23 5.93 -11.16
C ASP A 81 1.30 7.14 -10.22
N LYS A 82 0.50 8.18 -10.51
CA LYS A 82 0.43 9.36 -9.63
C LYS A 82 -0.09 9.00 -8.24
N ALA A 83 -1.12 8.16 -8.15
CA ALA A 83 -1.64 7.70 -6.85
C ALA A 83 -0.56 6.95 -6.05
N PHE A 84 0.19 6.04 -6.69
CA PHE A 84 1.29 5.33 -6.05
C PHE A 84 2.37 6.29 -5.55
N LYS A 85 2.77 7.26 -6.38
CA LYS A 85 3.78 8.27 -6.01
C LYS A 85 3.36 9.10 -4.79
N LEU A 86 2.12 9.61 -4.77
CA LEU A 86 1.60 10.39 -3.64
C LEU A 86 1.59 9.59 -2.34
N VAL A 87 1.14 8.33 -2.40
CA VAL A 87 1.11 7.44 -1.22
C VAL A 87 2.54 7.12 -0.76
N ASN A 88 3.46 6.87 -1.68
CA ASN A 88 4.84 6.56 -1.34
C ASN A 88 5.57 7.78 -0.73
N GLU A 89 5.42 8.97 -1.31
CA GLU A 89 5.96 10.22 -0.76
C GLU A 89 5.45 10.46 0.66
N ASN A 90 4.16 10.21 0.91
CA ASN A 90 3.58 10.35 2.25
C ASN A 90 3.96 9.23 3.22
N ASN A 91 4.40 8.07 2.73
CA ASN A 91 5.04 7.06 3.56
C ASN A 91 6.47 7.47 3.92
N MET A 92 7.22 8.06 2.98
CA MET A 92 8.57 8.57 3.22
C MET A 92 8.58 9.74 4.22
N SER A 93 7.54 10.59 4.24
CA SER A 93 7.41 11.68 5.22
C SER A 93 7.16 11.20 6.67
N LYS A 94 7.04 9.89 6.90
CA LYS A 94 6.99 9.32 8.26
C LYS A 94 8.36 9.28 8.94
N PHE A 95 9.44 9.42 8.19
CA PHE A 95 10.78 9.53 8.75
C PHE A 95 11.03 10.96 9.26
N CYS A 96 11.74 11.09 10.37
CA CYS A 96 12.13 12.36 10.95
C CYS A 96 13.52 12.77 10.44
N ASP A 97 13.66 14.02 10.01
CA ASP A 97 14.95 14.55 9.53
C ASP A 97 15.92 14.94 10.66
N THR A 98 15.43 15.01 11.89
CA THR A 98 16.24 15.37 13.06
C THR A 98 15.98 14.41 14.22
N PRO A 99 17.00 14.16 15.07
CA PRO A 99 16.82 13.32 16.26
C PRO A 99 15.82 13.96 17.22
N MET A 100 15.83 15.30 17.33
CA MET A 100 14.94 16.06 18.19
C MET A 100 13.45 15.82 17.83
N ASN A 101 13.09 15.89 16.55
CA ASN A 101 11.72 15.61 16.12
C ASN A 101 11.31 14.15 16.42
N ALA A 102 12.23 13.20 16.25
CA ALA A 102 11.97 11.80 16.56
C ALA A 102 11.73 11.56 18.07
N TYR A 103 12.55 12.16 18.94
CA TYR A 103 12.36 12.07 20.38
C TYR A 103 11.08 12.77 20.85
N TYR A 104 10.75 13.93 20.31
CA TYR A 104 9.47 14.58 20.62
C TYR A 104 8.28 13.73 20.17
N THR A 105 8.34 13.14 18.98
CA THR A 105 7.31 12.22 18.49
C THR A 105 7.16 11.01 19.41
N SER A 106 8.26 10.39 19.82
CA SER A 106 8.27 9.26 20.74
C SER A 106 7.64 9.60 22.10
N ALA A 107 8.02 10.75 22.67
CA ALA A 107 7.45 11.26 23.91
C ALA A 107 5.95 11.58 23.76
N GLY A 108 5.54 12.12 22.62
CA GLY A 108 4.14 12.38 22.29
C GLY A 108 3.29 11.12 22.36
N TYR A 109 3.69 10.06 21.64
CA TYR A 109 2.98 8.77 21.67
C TYR A 109 2.89 8.17 23.07
N ASN A 110 3.97 8.23 23.84
CA ASN A 110 3.97 7.74 25.22
C ASN A 110 3.00 8.54 26.10
N ALA A 111 2.99 9.86 25.97
CA ALA A 111 2.18 10.75 26.79
C ALA A 111 0.68 10.75 26.43
N THR A 112 0.33 10.61 25.13
CA THR A 112 -1.06 10.75 24.67
C THR A 112 -1.77 9.43 24.42
N GLU A 113 -1.04 8.41 23.97
CA GLU A 113 -1.61 7.11 23.58
C GLU A 113 -1.13 5.98 24.50
N GLY A 114 -0.20 6.24 25.43
CA GLY A 114 0.40 5.20 26.28
C GLY A 114 1.22 4.18 25.49
N VAL A 115 1.61 4.51 24.25
CA VAL A 115 2.36 3.61 23.37
C VAL A 115 3.85 3.79 23.62
N ASN A 116 4.52 2.72 24.03
CA ASN A 116 5.98 2.71 24.11
C ASN A 116 6.57 2.71 22.70
N THR A 117 7.54 3.58 22.47
CA THR A 117 8.23 3.69 21.19
C THR A 117 9.74 3.80 21.38
N ALA A 118 10.48 3.36 20.36
CA ALA A 118 11.92 3.47 20.29
C ALA A 118 12.33 4.31 19.08
N VAL A 119 13.21 5.29 19.31
CA VAL A 119 13.86 6.07 18.25
C VAL A 119 15.05 5.27 17.69
N LYS A 120 15.11 5.11 16.38
CA LYS A 120 16.22 4.45 15.68
C LYS A 120 16.81 5.37 14.61
N PRO A 121 18.12 5.62 14.60
CA PRO A 121 18.77 6.26 13.45
C PRO A 121 18.71 5.34 12.23
N LEU A 122 18.51 5.91 11.06
CA LEU A 122 18.36 5.23 9.78
C LEU A 122 19.39 5.75 8.77
N VAL A 123 19.46 5.09 7.62
CA VAL A 123 20.32 5.50 6.51
C VAL A 123 19.93 6.90 6.03
N GLY A 124 20.91 7.67 5.56
CA GLY A 124 20.67 9.01 5.01
C GLY A 124 20.48 10.10 6.06
N GLY A 125 20.79 9.84 7.34
CA GLY A 125 20.65 10.82 8.42
C GLY A 125 19.22 10.97 8.94
N LEU A 126 18.32 10.08 8.54
CA LEU A 126 16.94 10.04 8.99
C LEU A 126 16.78 9.29 10.32
N TYR A 127 15.63 9.46 10.95
CA TYR A 127 15.26 8.78 12.20
C TYR A 127 13.85 8.19 12.08
N GLY A 128 13.65 6.99 12.60
CA GLY A 128 12.35 6.35 12.69
C GLY A 128 11.90 6.17 14.14
N VAL A 129 10.60 6.32 14.38
CA VAL A 129 9.97 6.05 15.68
C VAL A 129 9.15 4.77 15.54
N PHE A 130 9.54 3.71 16.25
CA PHE A 130 8.93 2.38 16.11
C PHE A 130 8.23 1.97 17.41
N ASP A 131 7.04 1.40 17.33
CA ASP A 131 6.41 0.79 18.50
C ASP A 131 6.96 -0.61 18.81
N GLU A 132 6.42 -1.23 19.85
CA GLU A 132 6.82 -2.56 20.34
C GLU A 132 6.63 -3.68 19.30
N ASN A 133 5.72 -3.49 18.34
CA ASN A 133 5.50 -4.44 17.23
C ASN A 133 6.43 -4.16 16.03
N GLY A 134 7.36 -3.20 16.15
CA GLY A 134 8.23 -2.77 15.06
C GLY A 134 7.53 -1.91 14.01
N LYS A 135 6.32 -1.41 14.28
CA LYS A 135 5.60 -0.54 13.34
C LYS A 135 6.14 0.89 13.41
N LEU A 136 6.49 1.45 12.25
CA LEU A 136 6.87 2.86 12.10
C LEU A 136 5.66 3.76 12.39
N ARG A 137 5.83 4.70 13.32
CA ARG A 137 4.85 5.70 13.73
C ARG A 137 5.03 7.01 12.98
N LYS A 138 3.95 7.78 12.89
CA LYS A 138 3.91 9.06 12.17
C LYS A 138 4.52 10.15 13.06
N PRO A 139 5.32 11.09 12.54
CA PRO A 139 5.86 12.19 13.31
C PRO A 139 4.74 13.12 13.83
N ILE A 140 5.03 13.88 14.89
CA ILE A 140 4.17 15.00 15.30
C ILE A 140 4.05 15.99 14.14
N GLY A 141 2.83 16.44 13.86
CA GLY A 141 2.55 17.33 12.73
C GLY A 141 2.50 16.61 11.37
N TYR A 142 2.50 15.27 11.34
CA TYR A 142 2.32 14.51 10.09
C TYR A 142 1.02 14.87 9.39
N GLU A 143 1.12 15.25 8.12
CA GLU A 143 -0.01 15.49 7.24
C GLU A 143 -0.26 14.24 6.37
N PRO A 144 -1.47 13.65 6.41
CA PRO A 144 -1.80 12.54 5.50
C PRO A 144 -1.89 13.05 4.05
N VAL A 145 -1.79 12.13 3.07
CA VAL A 145 -2.04 12.48 1.66
C VAL A 145 -3.34 13.27 1.53
N ASP A 146 -3.29 14.41 0.82
CA ASP A 146 -4.48 15.20 0.54
C ASP A 146 -5.46 14.39 -0.32
N LYS A 147 -6.67 14.20 0.20
CA LYS A 147 -7.77 13.53 -0.50
C LYS A 147 -8.11 14.23 -1.83
N LYS A 148 -7.96 15.56 -1.91
CA LYS A 148 -8.19 16.32 -3.14
C LYS A 148 -7.14 16.00 -4.19
N GLU A 149 -5.89 15.79 -3.79
CA GLU A 149 -4.84 15.36 -4.71
C GLU A 149 -5.07 13.92 -5.19
N LEU A 150 -5.49 13.00 -4.30
CA LEU A 150 -5.87 11.63 -4.68
C LEU A 150 -7.10 11.59 -5.59
N CYS A 151 -8.08 12.49 -5.37
CA CYS A 151 -9.28 12.59 -6.21
C CYS A 151 -8.93 12.93 -7.66
N LYS A 152 -7.84 13.68 -7.90
CA LYS A 152 -7.36 13.96 -9.27
C LYS A 152 -6.83 12.72 -9.99
N CYS A 153 -6.60 11.62 -9.27
CA CYS A 153 -6.20 10.34 -9.84
C CYS A 153 -7.40 9.45 -10.20
N CYS A 154 -8.63 9.87 -9.90
CA CYS A 154 -9.83 9.12 -10.26
C CYS A 154 -10.27 9.45 -11.71
N PRO A 155 -10.92 8.51 -12.41
CA PRO A 155 -11.50 8.78 -13.71
C PRO A 155 -12.62 9.85 -13.61
N PRO A 156 -12.90 10.58 -14.69
CA PRO A 156 -14.01 11.55 -14.74
C PRO A 156 -15.35 10.91 -14.37
N LYS A 157 -16.28 11.68 -13.78
CA LYS A 157 -17.60 11.21 -13.30
C LYS A 157 -18.40 10.51 -14.42
N ASP A 158 -18.28 9.19 -14.52
CA ASP A 158 -19.15 8.29 -15.28
C ASP A 158 -19.97 7.36 -14.35
N GLY A 159 -20.01 7.67 -13.06
CA GLY A 159 -21.00 7.16 -12.11
C GLY A 159 -20.64 5.84 -11.41
N SER A 160 -19.47 5.26 -11.65
CA SER A 160 -19.14 3.94 -11.08
C SER A 160 -18.27 3.97 -9.83
N ILE A 161 -17.30 4.89 -9.74
CA ILE A 161 -16.45 5.12 -8.55
C ILE A 161 -15.98 6.58 -8.57
N CYS A 162 -16.46 7.41 -7.64
CA CYS A 162 -15.98 8.79 -7.53
C CYS A 162 -15.79 9.20 -6.07
N CYS A 163 -14.70 9.94 -5.81
CA CYS A 163 -14.55 10.71 -4.59
C CYS A 163 -15.75 11.64 -4.45
N LYS A 164 -16.45 11.56 -3.33
CA LYS A 164 -17.39 12.61 -2.96
C LYS A 164 -16.54 13.85 -2.67
N GLU A 165 -16.83 14.94 -3.36
CA GLU A 165 -16.30 16.26 -2.98
C GLU A 165 -16.86 16.55 -1.58
N GLU A 166 -15.99 16.47 -0.55
CA GLU A 166 -16.27 16.90 0.83
C GLU A 166 -16.30 18.44 0.90
#